data_AF-A0A800DM77-F1
#
_entry.id   AF-A0A800DM77-F1
#
_cell.length_a   1.000
_cell.length_b   1.000
_cell.length_c   1.000
_cell.angle_alpha   90.00
_cell.angle_beta   90.00
_cell.angle_gamma   90.00
#
_symmetry.space_group_name_H-M   'P 1'
#
loop_
_entity.id
_entity.type
_entity.pdbx_description
1 polymer ?
#
loop_
_entity_poly.entity_id
_entity_poly.type
_entity_poly.pdbx_seq_one_letter_code
_entity_poly.pdbx_strand_id
1 'polypeptide(L)'
;MKRTIQTLAMLMAITLALVWIVGCAEEEEVILAAFTGAVPPDGSEIAANQEITLNFDNPAFNVTVNGTPATGSGKAWRWKGDLPEGPQTLSIAWENEDASETGSGTVSYTVKAADTTPPAIASSSPKDGDKDQDPEKLNADGMEIKFSEPVKKVSVDVTIEGEPLKWTVELSDDKITAKVVMLKGGELPYESEVVLIVNAEDEAGNKLEDAEITFTTAAKEE
;
A
#
# COMPACT_ATOMS: atom_id res chain seq x y z
N MET A 1 56.16 -80.18 37.20
CA MET A 1 56.74 -79.75 35.90
C MET A 1 56.30 -78.33 35.62
N LYS A 2 57.26 -77.45 35.26
CA LYS A 2 57.14 -76.25 34.41
C LYS A 2 56.05 -75.21 34.77
N ARG A 3 56.49 -74.01 35.18
CA ARG A 3 56.47 -72.74 34.40
C ARG A 3 55.08 -72.08 34.38
N THR A 4 54.82 -71.06 35.20
CA THR A 4 55.10 -69.61 34.98
C THR A 4 54.43 -69.01 33.74
N ILE A 5 53.84 -67.82 33.94
CA ILE A 5 53.52 -66.76 32.94
C ILE A 5 52.20 -67.04 32.17
N GLN A 6 51.19 -66.17 32.00
CA GLN A 6 51.15 -64.71 31.84
C GLN A 6 49.71 -64.15 32.01
N THR A 7 49.61 -62.96 32.61
CA THR A 7 48.72 -61.82 32.28
C THR A 7 47.20 -61.94 32.37
N LEU A 8 46.71 -61.53 33.53
CA LEU A 8 45.51 -60.73 33.73
C LEU A 8 45.85 -59.26 33.46
N ALA A 9 45.24 -58.61 32.45
CA ALA A 9 44.93 -57.17 32.40
C ALA A 9 44.56 -56.71 30.98
N MET A 10 43.60 -55.77 30.92
CA MET A 10 43.29 -54.85 29.81
C MET A 10 42.60 -55.42 28.56
N LEU A 11 41.28 -55.27 28.52
CA LEU A 11 40.64 -54.65 27.36
C LEU A 11 39.41 -53.86 27.85
N MET A 12 39.70 -52.60 28.15
CA MET A 12 38.75 -51.53 28.41
C MET A 12 38.42 -50.88 27.06
N ALA A 13 37.14 -50.52 26.91
CA ALA A 13 36.57 -49.61 25.92
C ALA A 13 36.50 -50.13 24.46
N ILE A 14 35.28 -50.47 24.02
CA ILE A 14 34.71 -50.01 22.74
C ILE A 14 33.17 -50.18 22.80
N THR A 15 32.51 -49.02 22.71
CA THR A 15 31.18 -48.74 22.16
C THR A 15 29.94 -49.37 22.81
N LEU A 16 29.25 -48.58 23.64
CA LEU A 16 27.82 -48.28 23.44
C LEU A 16 27.42 -47.01 24.22
N ALA A 17 27.78 -45.84 23.69
CA ALA A 17 27.09 -44.61 24.03
C ALA A 17 25.84 -44.55 23.13
N LEU A 18 24.72 -45.10 23.61
CA LEU A 18 23.40 -44.75 23.10
C LEU A 18 23.16 -43.30 23.50
N VAL A 19 23.58 -42.40 22.61
CA VAL A 19 23.26 -40.98 22.70
C VAL A 19 21.75 -40.87 22.52
N TRP A 20 21.04 -40.65 23.62
CA TRP A 20 19.70 -40.05 23.59
C TRP A 20 19.86 -38.62 23.08
N ILE A 21 20.03 -38.45 21.76
CA ILE A 21 19.65 -37.20 21.11
C ILE A 21 18.13 -37.30 21.01
N VAL A 22 17.46 -36.98 22.12
CA VAL A 22 16.15 -36.33 22.02
C VAL A 22 16.49 -35.01 21.34
N GLY A 23 16.48 -35.02 20.02
CA GLY A 23 16.34 -33.79 19.28
C GLY A 23 15.00 -33.25 19.74
N CYS A 24 15.03 -32.17 20.54
CA CYS A 24 14.07 -31.11 20.34
C CYS A 24 14.22 -30.72 18.86
N ALA A 25 13.51 -31.43 17.98
CA ALA A 25 12.89 -30.74 16.88
C ALA A 25 11.96 -29.77 17.59
N GLU A 26 12.37 -28.50 17.69
CA GLU A 26 11.38 -27.45 17.76
C GLU A 26 10.49 -27.72 16.55
N GLU A 27 9.27 -28.20 16.80
CA GLU A 27 8.26 -28.24 15.75
C GLU A 27 8.21 -26.81 15.23
N GLU A 28 8.65 -26.59 13.99
CA GLU A 28 8.50 -25.29 13.35
C GLU A 28 7.01 -24.98 13.44
N GLU A 29 6.65 -23.93 14.19
CA GLU A 29 5.26 -23.49 14.27
C GLU A 29 4.82 -23.18 12.85
N VAL A 30 3.84 -23.94 12.37
CA VAL A 30 3.20 -23.66 11.09
C VAL A 30 2.40 -22.37 11.29
N ILE A 31 2.93 -21.27 10.76
CA ILE A 31 2.25 -19.98 10.80
C ILE A 31 1.26 -19.92 9.65
N LEU A 32 0.00 -20.18 9.96
CA LEU A 32 -1.09 -20.13 8.98
C LEU A 32 -1.57 -18.69 8.76
N ALA A 33 -1.87 -18.35 7.50
CA ALA A 33 -2.52 -17.12 7.13
C ALA A 33 -4.03 -17.21 7.31
N ALA A 34 -4.59 -16.23 8.01
CA ALA A 34 -6.01 -15.99 8.15
C ALA A 34 -6.40 -14.69 7.44
N PHE A 35 -7.53 -14.72 6.75
CA PHE A 35 -8.14 -13.52 6.16
C PHE A 35 -8.63 -12.60 7.28
N THR A 36 -8.13 -11.37 7.31
CA THR A 36 -8.45 -10.36 8.35
C THR A 36 -9.45 -9.32 7.89
N GLY A 37 -9.65 -9.18 6.57
CA GLY A 37 -10.67 -8.29 6.01
C GLY A 37 -10.27 -7.74 4.64
N ALA A 38 -11.16 -6.90 4.09
CA ALA A 38 -10.96 -6.26 2.81
C ALA A 38 -11.06 -4.73 2.89
N VAL A 39 -10.53 -4.05 1.88
CA VAL A 39 -10.73 -2.62 1.61
C VAL A 39 -11.24 -2.49 0.17
N PRO A 40 -12.47 -2.01 -0.07
CA PRO A 40 -13.45 -1.57 0.92
C PRO A 40 -13.92 -2.68 1.89
N PRO A 41 -14.34 -2.34 3.13
CA PRO A 41 -14.78 -3.31 4.14
C PRO A 41 -15.97 -4.18 3.72
N ASP A 42 -16.10 -5.35 4.33
CA ASP A 42 -17.26 -6.24 4.15
C ASP A 42 -18.59 -5.50 4.40
N GLY A 43 -19.58 -5.72 3.53
CA GLY A 43 -20.87 -5.05 3.54
C GLY A 43 -20.89 -3.66 2.91
N SER A 44 -19.76 -3.17 2.38
CA SER A 44 -19.70 -1.86 1.71
C SER A 44 -20.46 -1.84 0.40
N GLU A 45 -20.79 -0.64 -0.05
CA GLU A 45 -21.22 -0.37 -1.41
C GLU A 45 -20.01 0.00 -2.27
N ILE A 46 -19.88 -0.58 -3.46
CA ILE A 46 -18.72 -0.39 -4.36
C ILE A 46 -19.16 -0.24 -5.82
N ALA A 47 -18.37 0.44 -6.64
CA ALA A 47 -18.54 0.43 -8.09
C ALA A 47 -18.10 -0.91 -8.69
N ALA A 48 -18.71 -1.33 -9.80
CA ALA A 48 -18.41 -2.61 -10.47
C ALA A 48 -16.94 -2.78 -10.89
N ASN A 49 -16.22 -1.67 -11.12
CA ASN A 49 -14.81 -1.63 -11.51
C ASN A 49 -13.86 -1.26 -10.36
N GLN A 50 -14.35 -1.21 -9.12
CA GLN A 50 -13.55 -0.93 -7.93
C GLN A 50 -12.47 -2.00 -7.72
N GLU A 51 -11.25 -1.59 -7.40
CA GLU A 51 -10.22 -2.52 -6.92
C GLU A 51 -10.45 -2.83 -5.42
N ILE A 52 -10.38 -4.12 -5.07
CA ILE A 52 -10.50 -4.62 -3.70
C ILE A 52 -9.12 -5.06 -3.20
N THR A 53 -8.72 -4.59 -2.02
CA THR A 53 -7.55 -5.07 -1.31
C THR A 53 -7.97 -6.09 -0.25
N LEU A 54 -7.34 -7.26 -0.23
CA LEU A 54 -7.52 -8.36 0.71
C LEU A 54 -6.35 -8.37 1.69
N ASN A 55 -6.63 -8.45 2.98
CA ASN A 55 -5.63 -8.41 4.04
C ASN A 55 -5.58 -9.72 4.81
N PHE A 56 -4.38 -10.14 5.18
CA PHE A 56 -4.09 -11.35 5.94
C PHE A 56 -3.21 -11.04 7.15
N ASP A 57 -3.32 -11.82 8.22
CA ASP A 57 -2.48 -11.66 9.41
C ASP A 57 -1.04 -12.16 9.18
N ASN A 58 -0.88 -13.18 8.34
CA ASN A 58 0.37 -13.78 7.91
C ASN A 58 0.45 -13.85 6.36
N PRO A 59 1.65 -14.03 5.78
CA PRO A 59 1.81 -14.15 4.34
C PRO A 59 0.90 -15.22 3.73
N ALA A 60 0.06 -14.82 2.77
CA ALA A 60 -0.77 -15.70 1.97
C ALA A 60 -0.21 -15.84 0.55
N PHE A 61 -0.48 -16.98 -0.08
CA PHE A 61 0.00 -17.36 -1.40
C PHE A 61 -1.15 -17.77 -2.30
N ASN A 62 -0.96 -17.63 -3.62
CA ASN A 62 -1.93 -18.05 -4.64
C ASN A 62 -3.37 -17.59 -4.36
N VAL A 63 -3.52 -16.35 -3.88
CA VAL A 63 -4.84 -15.81 -3.51
C VAL A 63 -5.72 -15.68 -4.75
N THR A 64 -6.94 -16.17 -4.66
CA THR A 64 -7.97 -16.07 -5.71
C THR A 64 -9.27 -15.50 -5.15
N VAL A 65 -10.03 -14.83 -6.02
CA VAL A 65 -11.39 -14.35 -5.76
C VAL A 65 -12.30 -14.90 -6.84
N ASN A 66 -13.32 -15.66 -6.45
CA ASN A 66 -14.18 -16.42 -7.36
C ASN A 66 -13.37 -17.26 -8.37
N GLY A 67 -12.26 -17.83 -7.92
CA GLY A 67 -11.33 -18.62 -8.75
C GLY A 67 -10.43 -17.80 -9.69
N THR A 68 -10.55 -16.47 -9.71
CA THR A 68 -9.67 -15.58 -10.49
C THR A 68 -8.48 -15.14 -9.64
N PRO A 69 -7.23 -15.26 -10.11
CA PRO A 69 -6.05 -14.83 -9.36
C PRO A 69 -6.10 -13.35 -8.96
N ALA A 70 -5.77 -13.08 -7.71
CA ALA A 70 -5.43 -11.74 -7.22
C ALA A 70 -3.95 -11.44 -7.51
N THR A 71 -3.58 -10.17 -7.44
CA THR A 71 -2.20 -9.69 -7.62
C THR A 71 -1.66 -9.14 -6.30
N GLY A 72 -0.45 -9.48 -5.91
CA GLY A 72 0.11 -9.03 -4.64
C GLY A 72 1.11 -10.03 -4.08
N SER A 73 1.49 -9.84 -2.82
CA SER A 73 2.38 -10.75 -2.11
C SER A 73 2.29 -10.54 -0.60
N GLY A 74 2.70 -11.55 0.15
CA GLY A 74 2.70 -11.48 1.61
C GLY A 74 1.29 -11.28 2.15
N LYS A 75 1.11 -10.24 2.96
CA LYS A 75 -0.11 -10.00 3.74
C LYS A 75 -1.20 -9.22 3.00
N ALA A 76 -0.90 -8.70 1.80
CA ALA A 76 -1.81 -7.82 1.07
C ALA A 76 -1.89 -8.22 -0.41
N TRP A 77 -3.13 -8.43 -0.87
CA TRP A 77 -3.44 -8.83 -2.24
C TRP A 77 -4.52 -7.91 -2.81
N ARG A 78 -4.50 -7.67 -4.12
CA ARG A 78 -5.41 -6.79 -4.85
C ARG A 78 -6.13 -7.57 -5.92
N TRP A 79 -7.42 -7.36 -6.02
CA TRP A 79 -8.25 -8.00 -7.03
C TRP A 79 -9.21 -6.99 -7.64
N LYS A 80 -9.37 -7.07 -8.96
CA LYS A 80 -10.34 -6.32 -9.74
C LYS A 80 -10.97 -7.29 -10.72
N GLY A 81 -12.29 -7.23 -10.85
CA GLY A 81 -13.05 -8.05 -11.77
C GLY A 81 -14.36 -7.38 -12.15
N ASP A 82 -14.99 -7.90 -13.20
CA ASP A 82 -16.27 -7.38 -13.68
C ASP A 82 -17.40 -7.92 -12.79
N LEU A 83 -17.81 -7.10 -11.82
CA LEU A 83 -18.88 -7.46 -10.90
C LEU A 83 -20.26 -7.04 -11.45
N PRO A 84 -21.25 -7.95 -11.50
CA PRO A 84 -22.62 -7.57 -11.80
C PRO A 84 -23.20 -6.66 -10.70
N GLU A 85 -24.04 -5.70 -11.10
CA GLU A 85 -24.76 -4.85 -10.16
C GLU A 85 -25.65 -5.65 -9.20
N GLY A 86 -25.86 -5.09 -8.01
CA GLY A 86 -26.63 -5.70 -6.92
C GLY A 86 -25.76 -6.41 -5.88
N PRO A 87 -26.39 -7.18 -4.98
CA PRO A 87 -25.67 -7.89 -3.93
C PRO A 87 -24.75 -8.96 -4.50
N GLN A 88 -23.47 -8.89 -4.18
CA GLN A 88 -22.46 -9.89 -4.54
C GLN A 88 -21.79 -10.46 -3.30
N THR A 89 -21.55 -11.77 -3.28
CA THR A 89 -20.69 -12.43 -2.30
C THR A 89 -19.51 -13.04 -3.04
N LEU A 90 -18.31 -12.56 -2.72
CA LEU A 90 -17.07 -13.01 -3.31
C LEU A 90 -16.46 -14.11 -2.45
N SER A 91 -16.06 -15.21 -3.08
CA SER A 91 -15.37 -16.33 -2.44
C SER A 91 -13.87 -16.13 -2.56
N ILE A 92 -13.16 -16.07 -1.44
CA ILE A 92 -11.71 -15.89 -1.37
C ILE A 92 -11.09 -17.24 -1.01
N ALA A 93 -10.05 -17.64 -1.73
CA ALA A 93 -9.25 -18.82 -1.41
C ALA A 93 -7.75 -18.48 -1.49
N TRP A 94 -6.94 -19.12 -0.63
CA TRP A 94 -5.49 -18.92 -0.60
C TRP A 94 -4.77 -20.18 -0.11
N GLU A 95 -3.46 -20.19 -0.32
CA GLU A 95 -2.52 -21.17 0.21
C GLU A 95 -1.60 -20.53 1.27
N ASN A 96 -1.11 -21.35 2.19
CA ASN A 96 -0.05 -20.96 3.12
C ASN A 96 1.34 -21.10 2.46
N GLU A 97 2.38 -20.55 3.07
CA GLU A 97 3.74 -20.45 2.51
C GLU A 97 4.33 -21.80 2.06
N ASP A 98 4.04 -22.86 2.81
CA ASP A 98 4.49 -24.22 2.56
C ASP A 98 3.54 -25.01 1.64
N ALA A 99 2.45 -24.39 1.18
CA ALA A 99 1.35 -25.00 0.44
C ALA A 99 0.77 -26.26 1.14
N SER A 100 0.96 -26.40 2.46
CA SER A 100 0.50 -27.58 3.21
C SER A 100 -1.00 -27.53 3.47
N GLU A 101 -1.55 -26.31 3.59
CA GLU A 101 -2.94 -26.04 3.89
C GLU A 101 -3.51 -24.92 3.02
N THR A 102 -4.81 -25.00 2.76
CA THR A 102 -5.57 -23.96 2.04
C THR A 102 -6.55 -23.28 2.99
N GLY A 103 -6.68 -21.96 2.84
CA GLY A 103 -7.68 -21.17 3.56
C GLY A 103 -8.81 -20.72 2.64
N SER A 104 -9.94 -20.37 3.25
CA SER A 104 -11.08 -19.79 2.54
C SER A 104 -11.79 -18.74 3.38
N GLY A 105 -12.43 -17.79 2.70
CA GLY A 105 -13.18 -16.70 3.30
C GLY A 105 -14.17 -16.11 2.32
N THR A 106 -14.99 -15.18 2.80
CA THR A 106 -15.95 -14.47 1.95
C THR A 106 -15.96 -13.00 2.30
N VAL A 107 -16.29 -12.18 1.32
CA VAL A 107 -16.64 -10.77 1.50
C VAL A 107 -17.87 -10.47 0.65
N SER A 108 -18.78 -9.66 1.17
CA SER A 108 -20.01 -9.27 0.49
C SER A 108 -20.04 -7.78 0.22
N TYR A 109 -20.63 -7.40 -0.91
CA TYR A 109 -20.76 -6.02 -1.34
C TYR A 109 -22.13 -5.75 -1.96
N THR A 110 -22.57 -4.50 -1.89
CA THR A 110 -23.60 -3.99 -2.80
C THR A 110 -22.92 -3.32 -3.98
N VAL A 111 -22.99 -3.93 -5.16
CA VAL A 111 -22.30 -3.43 -6.35
C VAL A 111 -23.22 -2.47 -7.11
N LYS A 112 -22.69 -1.28 -7.41
CA LYS A 112 -23.31 -0.28 -8.29
C LYS A 112 -22.69 -0.34 -9.67
N ALA A 113 -23.29 0.40 -10.60
CA ALA A 113 -22.72 0.66 -11.92
C ALA A 113 -21.24 1.05 -11.82
N ALA A 114 -20.46 0.69 -12.84
CA ALA A 114 -19.06 1.07 -12.93
C ALA A 114 -18.92 2.60 -12.89
N ASP A 115 -17.95 3.08 -12.11
CA ASP A 115 -17.64 4.49 -12.09
C ASP A 115 -16.67 4.81 -13.21
N THR A 116 -17.05 5.74 -14.07
CA THR A 116 -16.29 6.15 -15.26
C THR A 116 -16.02 7.64 -15.27
N THR A 117 -16.31 8.33 -14.16
CA THR A 117 -16.13 9.77 -14.04
C THR A 117 -14.74 10.04 -13.50
N PRO A 118 -13.88 10.75 -14.24
CA PRO A 118 -12.61 11.19 -13.68
C PRO A 118 -12.78 12.22 -12.57
N PRO A 119 -11.90 12.23 -11.57
CA PRO A 119 -11.83 13.34 -10.63
C PRO A 119 -11.45 14.63 -11.37
N ALA A 120 -11.90 15.76 -10.85
CA ALA A 120 -11.55 17.11 -11.30
C ALA A 120 -11.02 17.95 -10.13
N ILE A 121 -10.27 19.02 -10.41
CA ILE A 121 -9.92 20.00 -9.38
C ILE A 121 -11.14 20.90 -9.15
N ALA A 122 -11.79 20.76 -8.01
CA ALA A 122 -12.92 21.59 -7.61
C ALA A 122 -12.48 22.98 -7.15
N SER A 123 -11.33 23.08 -6.47
CA SER A 123 -10.72 24.35 -6.08
C SER A 123 -9.26 24.16 -5.70
N SER A 124 -8.46 25.22 -5.76
CA SER A 124 -7.10 25.25 -5.22
C SER A 124 -6.81 26.56 -4.49
N SER A 125 -5.79 26.53 -3.64
CA SER A 125 -5.19 27.68 -2.97
C SER A 125 -3.66 27.51 -2.95
N PRO A 126 -2.91 28.31 -3.72
CA PRO A 126 -3.36 29.35 -4.66
C PRO A 126 -4.26 28.84 -5.79
N LYS A 127 -5.09 29.72 -6.34
CA LYS A 127 -5.87 29.44 -7.55
C LYS A 127 -4.99 29.59 -8.79
N ASP A 128 -5.38 28.91 -9.86
CA ASP A 128 -4.75 29.13 -11.15
C ASP A 128 -4.87 30.59 -11.60
N GLY A 129 -3.76 31.16 -12.05
CA GLY A 129 -3.61 32.55 -12.42
C GLY A 129 -3.39 33.53 -11.26
N ASP A 130 -3.43 33.09 -10.00
CA ASP A 130 -3.20 33.98 -8.85
C ASP A 130 -1.83 34.67 -8.95
N LYS A 131 -1.79 35.92 -8.50
CA LYS A 131 -0.58 36.76 -8.51
C LYS A 131 -0.20 37.16 -7.09
N ASP A 132 1.06 37.54 -6.93
CA ASP A 132 1.61 38.11 -5.72
C ASP A 132 1.33 37.28 -4.46
N GLN A 133 1.43 35.95 -4.58
CA GLN A 133 1.26 35.05 -3.44
C GLN A 133 2.48 35.15 -2.51
N ASP A 134 2.25 35.27 -1.21
CA ASP A 134 3.33 35.34 -0.22
C ASP A 134 4.08 33.99 -0.15
N PRO A 135 5.34 33.92 -0.63
CA PRO A 135 6.09 32.67 -0.63
C PRO A 135 6.42 32.20 0.80
N GLU A 136 6.61 33.09 1.77
CA GLU A 136 6.89 32.68 3.16
C GLU A 136 5.67 32.01 3.79
N LYS A 137 4.49 32.56 3.55
CA LYS A 137 3.23 31.94 3.98
C LYS A 137 3.02 30.59 3.32
N LEU A 138 3.23 30.47 2.01
CA LEU A 138 3.08 29.18 1.30
C LEU A 138 4.10 28.15 1.78
N ASN A 139 5.35 28.54 2.01
CA ASN A 139 6.39 27.66 2.55
C ASN A 139 6.05 27.15 3.97
N ALA A 140 5.38 27.97 4.78
CA ALA A 140 5.01 27.62 6.15
C ALA A 140 3.69 26.82 6.25
N ASP A 141 2.65 27.27 5.54
CA ASP A 141 1.29 26.74 5.67
C ASP A 141 1.02 25.60 4.67
N GLY A 142 1.72 25.58 3.53
CA GLY A 142 1.46 24.72 2.39
C GLY A 142 0.43 25.27 1.41
N MET A 143 0.16 24.50 0.36
CA MET A 143 -0.88 24.76 -0.63
C MET A 143 -2.00 23.72 -0.47
N GLU A 144 -3.19 24.01 -0.98
CA GLU A 144 -4.35 23.12 -0.87
C GLU A 144 -5.01 22.91 -2.23
N ILE A 145 -5.37 21.67 -2.54
CA ILE A 145 -6.13 21.27 -3.73
C ILE A 145 -7.31 20.43 -3.26
N LYS A 146 -8.51 20.77 -3.71
CA LYS A 146 -9.73 19.98 -3.47
C LYS A 146 -10.18 19.34 -4.76
N PHE A 147 -10.48 18.06 -4.69
CA PHE A 147 -11.02 17.29 -5.81
C PHE A 147 -12.55 17.30 -5.80
N SER A 148 -13.17 17.01 -6.94
CA SER A 148 -14.62 16.86 -7.09
C SER A 148 -15.18 15.64 -6.35
N GLU A 149 -14.31 14.69 -6.05
CA GLU A 149 -14.63 13.40 -5.45
C GLU A 149 -13.42 12.82 -4.69
N PRO A 150 -13.61 11.78 -3.86
CA PRO A 150 -12.52 11.10 -3.17
C PRO A 150 -11.50 10.47 -4.14
N VAL A 151 -10.21 10.72 -3.91
CA VAL A 151 -9.13 10.16 -4.73
C VAL A 151 -8.33 9.11 -3.98
N LYS A 152 -7.89 8.05 -4.66
CA LYS A 152 -7.06 6.99 -4.09
C LYS A 152 -5.59 7.34 -4.09
N LYS A 153 -5.15 8.07 -5.11
CA LYS A 153 -3.74 8.42 -5.33
C LYS A 153 -3.64 9.85 -5.81
N VAL A 154 -2.67 10.59 -5.25
CA VAL A 154 -2.35 11.97 -5.66
C VAL A 154 -0.85 12.13 -5.73
N SER A 155 -0.37 12.86 -6.74
CA SER A 155 0.97 13.44 -6.76
C SER A 155 0.91 14.85 -7.32
N VAL A 156 1.72 15.73 -6.76
CA VAL A 156 1.85 17.12 -7.21
C VAL A 156 3.33 17.42 -7.36
N ASP A 157 3.75 17.72 -8.58
CA ASP A 157 5.09 18.22 -8.84
C ASP A 157 5.04 19.74 -8.83
N VAL A 158 5.81 20.35 -7.93
CA VAL A 158 5.94 21.81 -7.84
C VAL A 158 7.20 22.20 -8.59
N THR A 159 7.08 23.08 -9.59
CA THR A 159 8.20 23.49 -10.45
C THR A 159 8.31 24.99 -10.58
N ILE A 160 9.54 25.47 -10.82
CA ILE A 160 9.84 26.86 -11.20
C ILE A 160 10.74 26.80 -12.42
N GLU A 161 10.33 27.48 -13.50
CA GLU A 161 11.04 27.41 -14.80
C GLU A 161 11.27 25.97 -15.28
N GLY A 162 10.39 25.04 -14.90
CA GLY A 162 10.49 23.61 -15.22
C GLY A 162 11.41 22.78 -14.29
N GLU A 163 12.11 23.42 -13.35
CA GLU A 163 12.93 22.71 -12.37
C GLU A 163 12.10 22.29 -11.14
N PRO A 164 12.12 21.01 -10.74
CA PRO A 164 11.30 20.52 -9.63
C PRO A 164 11.84 20.94 -8.26
N LEU A 165 10.91 21.36 -7.40
CA LEU A 165 11.15 21.64 -5.99
C LEU A 165 10.77 20.46 -5.09
N LYS A 166 11.28 20.48 -3.87
CA LYS A 166 11.05 19.41 -2.88
C LYS A 166 9.76 19.66 -2.11
N TRP A 167 8.66 19.13 -2.63
CA TRP A 167 7.35 19.17 -1.99
C TRP A 167 6.76 17.76 -1.91
N THR A 168 5.86 17.55 -0.96
CA THR A 168 5.12 16.29 -0.79
C THR A 168 3.63 16.58 -0.67
N VAL A 169 2.80 15.56 -0.86
CA VAL A 169 1.36 15.66 -0.69
C VAL A 169 0.92 14.87 0.54
N GLU A 170 0.06 15.49 1.35
CA GLU A 170 -0.69 14.87 2.43
C GLU A 170 -2.16 14.86 2.03
N LEU A 171 -2.76 13.67 1.90
CA LEU A 171 -4.17 13.52 1.57
C LEU A 171 -5.00 13.45 2.85
N SER A 172 -6.11 14.17 2.90
CA SER A 172 -7.07 14.11 4.02
C SER A 172 -7.73 12.74 4.15
N ASP A 173 -8.29 12.45 5.32
CA ASP A 173 -8.98 11.18 5.62
C ASP A 173 -10.19 10.95 4.70
N ASP A 174 -10.91 12.01 4.33
CA ASP A 174 -12.02 11.97 3.37
C ASP A 174 -11.55 11.83 1.91
N LYS A 175 -10.24 11.90 1.69
CA LYS A 175 -9.57 11.80 0.39
C LYS A 175 -10.00 12.85 -0.63
N ILE A 176 -10.62 13.94 -0.20
CA ILE A 176 -11.05 15.03 -1.10
C ILE A 176 -10.03 16.16 -1.15
N THR A 177 -9.24 16.35 -0.09
CA THR A 177 -8.32 17.49 0.03
C THR A 177 -6.87 17.01 0.07
N ALA A 178 -6.07 17.45 -0.89
CA ALA A 178 -4.62 17.29 -0.89
C ALA A 178 -3.96 18.57 -0.38
N LYS A 179 -3.17 18.44 0.68
CA LYS A 179 -2.28 19.48 1.17
C LYS A 179 -0.89 19.27 0.58
N VAL A 180 -0.37 20.26 -0.13
CA VAL A 180 0.99 20.23 -0.69
C VAL A 180 1.91 20.91 0.33
N VAL A 181 2.88 20.18 0.86
CA VAL A 181 3.73 20.60 1.97
C VAL A 181 5.18 20.65 1.53
N MET A 182 5.85 21.75 1.87
CA MET A 182 7.25 21.95 1.56
C MET A 182 8.13 20.99 2.37
N LEU A 183 9.12 20.38 1.71
CA LEU A 183 10.22 19.71 2.38
C LEU A 183 11.44 20.65 2.45
N LYS A 184 12.33 20.40 3.42
CA LYS A 184 13.53 21.22 3.60
C LYS A 184 14.34 21.38 2.30
N GLY A 185 14.66 22.62 1.93
CA GLY A 185 15.36 22.92 0.68
C GLY A 185 14.46 23.01 -0.55
N GLY A 186 13.14 23.11 -0.37
CA GLY A 186 12.14 23.30 -1.42
C GLY A 186 11.47 24.68 -1.36
N GLU A 187 12.11 25.66 -0.71
CA GLU A 187 11.55 26.98 -0.48
C GLU A 187 11.19 27.68 -1.79
N LEU A 188 9.96 28.18 -1.88
CA LEU A 188 9.55 29.07 -2.96
C LEU A 188 10.34 30.39 -2.87
N PRO A 189 10.97 30.84 -3.98
CA PRO A 189 11.55 32.17 -4.06
C PRO A 189 10.46 33.24 -4.21
N TYR A 190 10.85 34.48 -3.95
CA TYR A 190 10.09 35.66 -4.33
C TYR A 190 10.13 35.87 -5.85
N GLU A 191 9.17 36.61 -6.40
CA GLU A 191 9.09 37.02 -7.81
C GLU A 191 9.24 35.87 -8.83
N SER A 192 8.68 34.71 -8.51
CA SER A 192 8.82 33.51 -9.34
C SER A 192 7.45 33.05 -9.87
N GLU A 193 7.44 32.52 -11.09
CA GLU A 193 6.29 31.77 -11.60
C GLU A 193 6.41 30.31 -11.14
N VAL A 194 5.36 29.84 -10.47
CA VAL A 194 5.29 28.50 -9.88
C VAL A 194 4.22 27.72 -10.63
N VAL A 195 4.56 26.50 -11.05
CA VAL A 195 3.63 25.59 -11.74
C VAL A 195 3.50 24.31 -10.92
N LEU A 196 2.26 23.94 -10.61
CA LEU A 196 1.88 22.67 -9.97
C LEU A 196 1.33 21.75 -11.04
N ILE A 197 2.00 20.63 -11.28
CA ILE A 197 1.51 19.56 -12.17
C ILE A 197 0.80 18.54 -11.29
N VAL A 198 -0.53 18.48 -11.40
CA VAL A 198 -1.39 17.69 -10.51
C VAL A 198 -1.82 16.41 -11.22
N ASN A 199 -1.55 15.28 -10.58
CA ASN A 199 -2.03 13.97 -11.01
C ASN A 199 -2.86 13.35 -9.90
N ALA A 200 -4.03 12.83 -10.22
CA ALA A 200 -4.86 12.09 -9.28
C ALA A 200 -5.55 10.90 -9.96
N GLU A 201 -5.86 9.87 -9.18
CA GLU A 201 -6.63 8.70 -9.59
C GLU A 201 -7.65 8.38 -8.50
N ASP A 202 -8.90 8.14 -8.87
CA ASP A 202 -9.96 7.76 -7.94
C ASP A 202 -9.88 6.27 -7.53
N GLU A 203 -10.86 5.81 -6.75
CA GLU A 203 -10.92 4.43 -6.27
C GLU A 203 -11.27 3.42 -7.38
N ALA A 204 -11.96 3.86 -8.44
CA ALA A 204 -12.33 3.05 -9.61
C ALA A 204 -11.20 2.96 -10.66
N GLY A 205 -10.19 3.82 -10.54
CA GLY A 205 -9.04 3.93 -11.43
C GLY A 205 -9.20 4.99 -12.53
N ASN A 206 -10.20 5.86 -12.46
CA ASN A 206 -10.31 6.99 -13.38
C ASN A 206 -9.27 8.05 -12.98
N LYS A 207 -8.61 8.62 -13.99
CA LYS A 207 -7.49 9.55 -13.80
C LYS A 207 -7.93 10.96 -14.09
N LEU A 208 -7.53 11.88 -13.22
CA LEU A 208 -7.61 13.32 -13.47
C LEU A 208 -7.01 13.61 -14.85
N GLU A 209 -7.75 14.34 -15.68
CA GLU A 209 -7.21 14.88 -16.92
C GLU A 209 -6.07 15.86 -16.62
N ASP A 210 -5.08 15.95 -17.50
CA ASP A 210 -3.88 16.78 -17.30
C ASP A 210 -4.23 18.15 -16.70
N ALA A 211 -3.75 18.39 -15.48
CA ALA A 211 -4.12 19.56 -14.70
C ALA A 211 -2.88 20.31 -14.21
N GLU A 212 -2.82 21.60 -14.57
CA GLU A 212 -1.79 22.52 -14.14
C GLU A 212 -2.42 23.69 -13.37
N ILE A 213 -1.76 24.11 -12.29
CA ILE A 213 -2.09 25.34 -11.56
C ILE A 213 -0.86 26.22 -11.59
N THR A 214 -0.97 27.41 -12.18
CA THR A 214 0.12 28.38 -12.28
C THR A 214 -0.18 29.61 -11.44
N PHE A 215 0.76 30.08 -10.64
CA PHE A 215 0.65 31.34 -9.90
C PHE A 215 2.00 32.04 -9.80
N THR A 216 2.02 33.31 -9.38
CA THR A 216 3.28 34.02 -9.11
C THR A 216 3.43 34.37 -7.65
N THR A 217 4.67 34.33 -7.15
CA THR A 217 5.00 34.79 -5.81
C THR A 217 5.25 36.31 -5.78
N ALA A 218 4.93 36.94 -4.65
CA ALA A 218 5.11 38.36 -4.44
C ALA A 218 6.59 38.77 -4.52
N ALA A 219 6.83 40.07 -4.69
CA ALA A 219 8.13 40.66 -4.43
C ALA A 219 8.45 40.62 -2.93
N LYS A 220 9.75 40.60 -2.61
CA LYS A 220 10.18 40.68 -1.21
C LYS A 220 9.86 42.07 -0.67
N GLU A 221 9.13 42.15 0.43
CA GLU A 221 8.94 43.42 1.15
C GLU A 221 10.31 43.89 1.70
N GLU A 222 10.64 45.16 1.43
CA GLU A 222 11.88 45.83 1.88
C GLU A 222 11.82 46.28 3.35
#